data_AF-A0A2N9HXF9-F1
#
_entry.id   AF-A0A2N9HXF9-F1
#
_cell.length_a   1.000
_cell.length_b   1.000
_cell.length_c   1.000
_cell.angle_alpha   90.00
_cell.angle_beta   90.00
_cell.angle_gamma   90.00
#
_symmetry.space_group_name_H-M   'P 1'
#
loop_
_entity.id
_entity.type
_entity.pdbx_description
1 polymer ?
#
loop_
_entity_poly.entity_id
_entity_poly.type
_entity_poly.pdbx_seq_one_letter_code
_entity_poly.pdbx_strand_id
1 'polypeptide(L)'
;MLVGQAVVYATEFIEHNWRQGSPGENLRAEKWKQPLEGVFKVNIAESKFSECKMGFGVVVRDSSGQMLAALAEEKVEQGDGLWRMAKAVWWGLQFCQDIGFNTFLLECPNAALVSLILNSTGCCIEVGWILKDIKELLAHMGSVTFSIIPNKCNRVAKTLAGYSKGKDGACTSLSVEKPSDKLVSANGEYSAGFYPVGDNAFCFAIWFNKSLVCNVVWMANRDDPVDGRVSQLSLLKEGKLILTNSVGITVWTTRTAALTTSDASNLQLQLLNTGNLVLHNSTGFVIWQSFDSPTDTLLPQQTLTMVSSLISKRSQGDYSSGNYLLSFNDDNVLRLLFQGPKISSVYWPDPSLADPGLAGRSKYGTRTRAVLNDSGYFESTDYFTFITTDYGVVTHRRLTLDPDGNLRLYSLQEMNGVWDWFVTWQAFSDPCKIHGTYGLNEFIVSCNNINESSFIQLAHVEYYGSDIDFYQNHTLQLCQDECLKSLIGTSLSVDKPSDNLVSENGEYSAGFFLVGDNAFCFAIWFNKSSNSTVVWMANRDDPVDGKGSKLSLLKDGKLILSNSVGITIWITRIAAPIVN
;
A
#
# COMPACT_ATOMS: atom_id res chain seq x y z
N MET A 1 10.99 -37.64 -0.45
CA MET A 1 11.73 -38.87 -0.81
C MET A 1 10.81 -40.06 -0.56
N LEU A 2 10.81 -41.11 -1.40
CA LEU A 2 10.01 -42.32 -1.12
C LEU A 2 10.46 -42.97 0.20
N VAL A 3 9.52 -43.46 1.01
CA VAL A 3 9.75 -44.01 2.37
C VAL A 3 10.94 -44.97 2.44
N GLY A 4 11.12 -45.84 1.44
CA GLY A 4 12.22 -46.82 1.41
C GLY A 4 13.63 -46.19 1.33
N GLN A 5 13.82 -45.11 0.58
CA GLN A 5 15.13 -44.46 0.45
C GLN A 5 15.53 -43.72 1.74
N ALA A 6 14.54 -43.12 2.43
CA ALA A 6 14.79 -42.44 3.71
C ALA A 6 15.20 -43.42 4.82
N VAL A 7 14.61 -44.63 4.83
CA VAL A 7 14.97 -45.69 5.79
C VAL A 7 16.41 -46.17 5.59
N VAL A 8 16.81 -46.40 4.33
CA VAL A 8 18.20 -46.82 4.02
C VAL A 8 19.19 -45.78 4.50
N TYR A 9 19.00 -44.51 4.13
CA TYR A 9 19.89 -43.42 4.53
C TYR A 9 20.01 -43.26 6.06
N ALA A 10 18.87 -43.34 6.76
CA ALA A 10 18.87 -43.22 8.22
C ALA A 10 19.55 -44.42 8.91
N THR A 11 19.45 -45.62 8.33
CA THR A 11 20.14 -46.83 8.81
C THR A 11 21.65 -46.71 8.61
N GLU A 12 22.09 -46.28 7.42
CA GLU A 12 23.51 -46.01 7.12
C GLU A 12 24.12 -44.96 8.06
N PHE A 13 23.37 -43.88 8.35
CA PHE A 13 23.79 -42.86 9.31
C PHE A 13 24.00 -43.43 10.71
N ILE A 14 23.09 -44.31 11.18
CA ILE A 14 23.23 -44.96 12.47
C ILE A 14 24.50 -45.83 12.46
N GLU A 15 24.65 -46.73 11.49
CA GLU A 15 25.81 -47.64 11.38
C GLU A 15 27.15 -46.88 11.32
N HIS A 16 27.23 -45.79 10.55
CA HIS A 16 28.44 -44.99 10.43
C HIS A 16 28.85 -44.37 11.78
N ASN A 17 27.89 -43.82 12.53
CA ASN A 17 28.17 -43.23 13.84
C ASN A 17 28.51 -44.27 14.91
N TRP A 18 28.02 -45.51 14.79
CA TRP A 18 28.46 -46.62 15.64
C TRP A 18 29.92 -47.01 15.39
N ARG A 19 30.39 -46.97 14.14
CA ARG A 19 31.78 -47.29 13.78
C ARG A 19 32.80 -46.23 14.17
N GLN A 20 32.37 -44.96 14.30
CA GLN A 20 33.21 -43.81 14.66
C GLN A 20 33.33 -43.55 16.17
N GLY A 21 32.65 -44.34 17.02
CA GLY A 21 32.69 -44.17 18.48
C GLY A 21 34.05 -44.56 19.07
N SER A 22 34.90 -43.59 19.39
CA SER A 22 36.17 -43.77 20.10
C SER A 22 36.00 -44.36 21.51
N PRO A 23 36.85 -45.29 21.96
CA PRO A 23 36.83 -45.81 23.33
C PRO A 23 37.38 -44.74 24.28
N GLY A 24 36.49 -43.92 24.85
CA GLY A 24 36.90 -42.89 25.81
C GLY A 24 35.88 -41.81 26.17
N GLU A 25 34.65 -41.79 25.64
CA GLU A 25 33.66 -40.78 26.05
C GLU A 25 32.82 -41.21 27.27
N ASN A 26 32.88 -40.36 28.29
CA ASN A 26 32.24 -40.44 29.61
C ASN A 26 30.81 -41.05 29.64
N LEU A 27 30.63 -41.96 30.61
CA LEU A 27 29.43 -42.71 31.03
C LEU A 27 28.23 -41.86 31.55
N ARG A 28 27.98 -40.66 31.03
CA ARG A 28 26.79 -39.84 31.36
C ARG A 28 26.10 -39.20 30.14
N ALA A 29 26.44 -39.58 28.92
CA ALA A 29 25.68 -39.17 27.74
C ALA A 29 24.39 -40.02 27.63
N GLU A 30 23.23 -39.41 27.85
CA GLU A 30 21.93 -40.06 27.61
C GLU A 30 21.82 -40.48 26.13
N LYS A 31 21.90 -41.79 25.88
CA LYS A 31 21.60 -42.40 24.58
C LYS A 31 20.09 -42.58 24.43
N TRP A 32 19.60 -42.49 23.19
CA TRP A 32 18.21 -42.84 22.86
C TRP A 32 17.89 -44.25 23.38
N LYS A 33 16.74 -44.41 24.04
CA LYS A 33 16.31 -45.68 24.64
C LYS A 33 15.17 -46.28 23.84
N GLN A 34 15.23 -47.60 23.62
CA GLN A 34 14.15 -48.36 23.00
C GLN A 34 12.85 -48.24 23.82
N PRO A 35 11.67 -48.24 23.16
CA PRO A 35 10.38 -48.30 23.84
C PRO A 35 10.11 -49.67 24.48
N LEU A 36 9.11 -49.71 25.36
CA LEU A 36 8.57 -50.98 25.88
C LEU A 36 8.05 -51.86 24.74
N GLU A 37 8.03 -53.17 24.97
CA GLU A 37 7.53 -54.14 24.00
C GLU A 37 6.11 -53.79 23.53
N GLY A 38 5.87 -53.81 22.21
CA GLY A 38 4.59 -53.44 21.62
C GLY A 38 4.32 -51.94 21.46
N VAL A 39 5.26 -51.06 21.82
CA VAL A 39 5.13 -49.60 21.66
C VAL A 39 6.03 -49.11 20.52
N PHE A 40 5.47 -48.35 19.59
CA PHE A 40 6.24 -47.65 18.55
C PHE A 40 6.68 -46.27 19.02
N LYS A 41 7.88 -45.83 18.63
CA LYS A 41 8.38 -44.47 18.87
C LYS A 41 8.49 -43.71 17.56
N VAL A 42 8.01 -42.47 17.58
CA VAL A 42 8.07 -41.55 16.44
C VAL A 42 8.92 -40.34 16.83
N ASN A 43 10.05 -40.16 16.14
CA ASN A 43 10.91 -38.99 16.28
C ASN A 43 10.63 -38.00 15.15
N ILE A 44 10.39 -36.73 15.50
CA ILE A 44 10.11 -35.67 14.54
C ILE A 44 11.12 -34.54 14.69
N ALA A 45 11.62 -34.02 13.58
CA ALA A 45 12.49 -32.85 13.57
C ALA A 45 12.23 -31.93 12.38
N GLU A 46 12.53 -30.66 12.58
CA GLU A 46 12.68 -29.67 11.51
C GLU A 46 14.16 -29.33 11.27
N SER A 47 14.48 -28.72 10.14
CA SER A 47 15.75 -28.01 9.93
C SER A 47 15.55 -26.78 9.04
N LYS A 48 15.62 -25.58 9.61
CA LYS A 48 15.61 -24.33 8.81
C LYS A 48 16.73 -24.33 7.75
N PHE A 49 16.37 -24.11 6.48
CA PHE A 49 17.31 -23.92 5.37
C PHE A 49 17.40 -22.45 4.93
N SER A 50 16.28 -21.74 4.97
CA SER A 50 16.14 -20.30 4.72
C SER A 50 14.91 -19.78 5.49
N GLU A 51 14.54 -18.51 5.35
CA GLU A 51 13.32 -17.97 5.98
C GLU A 51 12.04 -18.70 5.52
N CYS A 52 11.98 -19.11 4.25
CA CYS A 52 10.79 -19.74 3.67
C CYS A 52 10.95 -21.24 3.42
N LYS A 53 12.10 -21.84 3.79
CA LYS A 53 12.36 -23.26 3.55
C LYS A 53 12.84 -23.93 4.81
N MET A 54 12.23 -25.06 5.12
CA MET A 54 12.66 -25.95 6.16
C MET A 54 12.66 -27.38 5.66
N GLY A 55 13.62 -28.15 6.13
CA GLY A 55 13.57 -29.59 6.05
C GLY A 55 12.71 -30.17 7.15
N PHE A 56 12.07 -31.28 6.84
CA PHE A 56 11.21 -32.03 7.73
C PHE A 56 11.64 -33.50 7.73
N GLY A 57 11.82 -34.07 8.91
CA GLY A 57 12.30 -35.44 9.10
C GLY A 57 11.46 -36.20 10.12
N VAL A 58 11.05 -37.42 9.77
CA VAL A 58 10.32 -38.36 10.65
C VAL A 58 11.01 -39.71 10.66
N VAL A 59 11.05 -40.35 11.83
CA VAL A 59 11.52 -41.72 12.00
C VAL A 59 10.55 -42.49 12.90
N VAL A 60 10.12 -43.67 12.44
CA VAL A 60 9.28 -44.60 13.21
C VAL A 60 10.11 -45.83 13.56
N ARG A 61 10.15 -46.20 14.84
CA ARG A 61 10.89 -47.38 15.34
C ARG A 61 10.02 -48.26 16.23
N ASP A 62 10.33 -49.55 16.24
CA ASP A 62 9.73 -50.54 17.14
C ASP A 62 10.49 -50.66 18.48
N SER A 63 10.08 -51.63 19.32
CA SER A 63 10.71 -51.96 20.60
C SER A 63 12.08 -52.63 20.47
N SER A 64 12.43 -53.18 19.31
CA SER A 64 13.79 -53.68 19.02
C SER A 64 14.74 -52.58 18.57
N GLY A 65 14.22 -51.36 18.36
CA GLY A 65 14.96 -50.24 17.78
C GLY A 65 15.10 -50.32 16.26
N GLN A 66 14.46 -51.29 15.61
CA GLN A 66 14.37 -51.41 14.16
C GLN A 66 13.56 -50.24 13.60
N MET A 67 14.06 -49.66 12.51
CA MET A 67 13.37 -48.59 11.79
C MET A 67 12.33 -49.18 10.84
N LEU A 68 11.06 -48.84 11.07
CA LEU A 68 9.95 -49.33 10.27
C LEU A 68 9.60 -48.38 9.13
N ALA A 69 9.73 -47.08 9.38
CA ALA A 69 9.49 -46.05 8.38
C ALA A 69 10.33 -44.80 8.66
N ALA A 70 10.63 -44.04 7.61
CA ALA A 70 11.27 -42.74 7.71
C ALA A 70 10.80 -41.83 6.58
N LEU A 71 10.83 -40.53 6.84
CA LEU A 71 10.48 -39.49 5.86
C LEU A 71 11.51 -38.37 5.92
N ALA A 72 11.87 -37.85 4.75
CA ALA A 72 12.67 -36.63 4.59
C ALA A 72 12.08 -35.81 3.44
N GLU A 73 11.61 -34.60 3.76
CA GLU A 73 10.98 -33.67 2.80
C GLU A 73 11.40 -32.22 3.03
N GLU A 74 11.61 -31.49 1.94
CA GLU A 74 11.70 -30.04 1.98
C GLU A 74 10.28 -29.47 1.93
N LYS A 75 9.98 -28.53 2.83
CA LYS A 75 8.70 -27.80 2.88
C LYS A 75 8.96 -26.30 2.76
N VAL A 76 8.06 -25.62 2.05
CA VAL A 76 8.06 -24.16 1.92
C VAL A 76 7.12 -23.59 2.96
N GLU A 77 7.64 -23.28 4.14
CA GLU A 77 6.85 -22.86 5.30
C GLU A 77 7.57 -21.73 6.05
N GLN A 78 6.80 -20.72 6.43
CA GLN A 78 7.24 -19.51 7.13
C GLN A 78 6.73 -19.54 8.59
N GLY A 79 7.43 -18.87 9.49
CA GLY A 79 7.09 -18.80 10.91
C GLY A 79 8.29 -18.97 11.83
N ASP A 80 8.09 -18.68 13.11
CA ASP A 80 9.15 -18.78 14.13
C ASP A 80 9.53 -20.25 14.43
N GLY A 81 10.45 -20.44 15.38
CA GLY A 81 10.90 -21.79 15.76
C GLY A 81 9.79 -22.66 16.35
N LEU A 82 8.81 -22.07 17.04
CA LEU A 82 7.71 -22.80 17.67
C LEU A 82 6.67 -23.24 16.64
N TRP A 83 6.31 -22.34 15.71
CA TRP A 83 5.41 -22.62 14.59
C TRP A 83 5.95 -23.72 13.68
N ARG A 84 7.20 -23.61 13.24
CA ARG A 84 7.84 -24.63 12.39
C ARG A 84 7.85 -26.00 13.06
N MET A 85 8.09 -26.04 14.37
CA MET A 85 8.04 -27.30 15.12
C MET A 85 6.61 -27.84 15.23
N ALA A 86 5.60 -26.99 15.41
CA ALA A 86 4.19 -27.39 15.44
C ALA A 86 3.75 -27.98 14.08
N LYS A 87 4.10 -27.33 12.97
CA LYS A 87 3.89 -27.85 11.61
C LYS A 87 4.59 -29.19 11.38
N ALA A 88 5.84 -29.33 11.85
CA ALA A 88 6.55 -30.61 11.79
C ALA A 88 5.80 -31.71 12.57
N VAL A 89 5.29 -31.42 13.76
CA VAL A 89 4.46 -32.37 14.52
C VAL A 89 3.21 -32.76 13.73
N TRP A 90 2.49 -31.78 13.16
CA TRP A 90 1.29 -32.03 12.36
C TRP A 90 1.56 -32.93 11.14
N TRP A 91 2.59 -32.64 10.33
CA TRP A 91 2.96 -33.52 9.21
C TRP A 91 3.43 -34.90 9.67
N GLY A 92 4.09 -34.99 10.82
CA GLY A 92 4.55 -36.28 11.34
C GLY A 92 3.39 -37.16 11.78
N LEU A 93 2.36 -36.56 12.39
CA LEU A 93 1.10 -37.23 12.69
C LEU A 93 0.39 -37.67 11.41
N GLN A 94 0.29 -36.79 10.41
CA GLN A 94 -0.33 -37.12 9.12
C GLN A 94 0.40 -38.28 8.45
N PHE A 95 1.73 -38.23 8.39
CA PHE A 95 2.54 -39.31 7.86
C PHE A 95 2.24 -40.63 8.57
N CYS A 96 2.24 -40.64 9.91
CA CYS A 96 1.94 -41.86 10.68
C CYS A 96 0.54 -42.42 10.38
N GLN A 97 -0.46 -41.56 10.24
CA GLN A 97 -1.81 -41.96 9.84
C GLN A 97 -1.81 -42.62 8.46
N ASP A 98 -1.13 -42.00 7.48
CA ASP A 98 -1.08 -42.47 6.09
C ASP A 98 -0.40 -43.84 5.97
N ILE A 99 0.60 -44.13 6.82
CA ILE A 99 1.28 -45.44 6.88
C ILE A 99 0.64 -46.43 7.87
N GLY A 100 -0.51 -46.09 8.46
CA GLY A 100 -1.31 -46.98 9.32
C GLY A 100 -0.84 -47.10 10.77
N PHE A 101 0.06 -46.24 11.24
CA PHE A 101 0.50 -46.19 12.63
C PHE A 101 -0.39 -45.24 13.43
N ASN A 102 -1.34 -45.80 14.18
CA ASN A 102 -2.34 -45.02 14.95
C ASN A 102 -2.11 -45.04 16.47
N THR A 103 -1.17 -45.86 16.96
CA THR A 103 -0.82 -45.96 18.39
C THR A 103 0.69 -45.91 18.57
N PHE A 104 1.22 -44.86 19.19
CA PHE A 104 2.67 -44.65 19.34
C PHE A 104 3.02 -43.58 20.39
N LEU A 105 4.30 -43.54 20.78
CA LEU A 105 4.91 -42.47 21.57
C LEU A 105 5.62 -41.48 20.64
N LEU A 106 5.15 -40.24 20.59
CA LEU A 106 5.78 -39.15 19.84
C LEU A 106 6.83 -38.46 20.71
N GLU A 107 8.08 -38.53 20.27
CA GLU A 107 9.22 -37.88 20.92
C GLU A 107 9.51 -36.52 20.29
N CYS A 108 9.35 -35.46 21.08
CA CYS A 108 9.51 -34.07 20.66
C CYS A 108 10.52 -33.34 21.55
N PRO A 109 11.55 -32.66 21.00
CA PRO A 109 12.53 -31.95 21.82
C PRO A 109 12.04 -30.60 22.36
N ASN A 110 10.89 -30.10 21.89
CA ASN A 110 10.37 -28.80 22.28
C ASN A 110 9.33 -28.94 23.41
N ALA A 111 9.78 -28.76 24.66
CA ALA A 111 8.94 -28.87 25.85
C ALA A 111 7.74 -27.90 25.84
N ALA A 112 7.95 -26.64 25.41
CA ALA A 112 6.90 -25.64 25.35
C ALA A 112 5.76 -26.05 24.41
N LEU A 113 6.11 -26.57 23.22
CA LEU A 113 5.12 -27.08 22.27
C LEU A 113 4.34 -28.28 22.84
N VAL A 114 5.02 -29.25 23.46
CA VAL A 114 4.36 -30.41 24.06
C VAL A 114 3.37 -29.96 25.15
N SER A 115 3.76 -29.02 26.01
CA SER A 115 2.86 -28.43 27.01
C SER A 115 1.64 -27.75 26.37
N LEU A 116 1.82 -27.04 25.24
CA LEU A 116 0.71 -26.39 24.53
C LEU A 116 -0.24 -27.39 23.87
N ILE A 117 0.27 -28.49 23.31
CA ILE A 117 -0.56 -29.55 22.73
C ILE A 117 -1.40 -30.22 23.81
N LEU A 118 -0.80 -30.51 24.97
CA LEU A 118 -1.46 -31.22 26.08
C LEU A 118 -2.41 -30.33 26.90
N ASN A 119 -2.28 -29.00 26.83
CA ASN A 119 -3.14 -28.09 27.60
C ASN A 119 -4.53 -27.91 26.94
N SER A 120 -5.59 -27.88 27.74
CA SER A 120 -6.99 -27.74 27.32
C SER A 120 -7.47 -26.29 27.21
N THR A 121 -6.72 -25.30 27.70
CA THR A 121 -7.10 -23.89 27.60
C THR A 121 -6.79 -23.31 26.21
N GLY A 122 -7.72 -22.56 25.63
CA GLY A 122 -7.53 -21.86 24.36
C GLY A 122 -6.26 -20.99 24.36
N CYS A 123 -5.52 -21.00 23.26
CA CYS A 123 -4.24 -20.31 23.12
C CYS A 123 -4.39 -19.18 22.09
N CYS A 124 -4.15 -17.92 22.48
CA CYS A 124 -4.35 -16.73 21.63
C CYS A 124 -3.08 -16.27 20.87
N ILE A 125 -2.06 -17.13 20.75
CA ILE A 125 -0.84 -16.86 19.98
C ILE A 125 -0.93 -17.53 18.59
N GLU A 126 -0.08 -17.12 17.64
CA GLU A 126 -0.08 -17.57 16.23
C GLU A 126 -0.16 -19.10 16.07
N VAL A 127 0.48 -19.86 16.96
CA VAL A 127 0.50 -21.35 16.98
C VAL A 127 -0.87 -21.96 17.33
N GLY A 128 -1.86 -21.18 17.78
CA GLY A 128 -3.18 -21.64 18.21
C GLY A 128 -3.95 -22.42 17.14
N TRP A 129 -3.88 -22.00 15.87
CA TRP A 129 -4.58 -22.64 14.76
C TRP A 129 -4.04 -24.05 14.48
N ILE A 130 -2.72 -24.19 14.36
CA ILE A 130 -2.09 -25.49 14.12
C ILE A 130 -2.24 -26.42 15.33
N LEU A 131 -2.30 -25.89 16.56
CA LEU A 131 -2.61 -26.70 17.75
C LEU A 131 -4.03 -27.27 17.70
N LYS A 132 -4.98 -26.53 17.13
CA LYS A 132 -6.35 -27.03 16.92
C LYS A 132 -6.34 -28.18 15.91
N ASP A 133 -5.66 -28.01 14.78
CA ASP A 133 -5.55 -29.05 13.75
C ASP A 133 -4.84 -30.31 14.27
N ILE A 134 -3.78 -30.14 15.08
CA ILE A 134 -3.10 -31.26 15.74
C ILE A 134 -4.06 -32.00 16.68
N LYS A 135 -4.85 -31.27 17.49
CA LYS A 135 -5.81 -31.88 18.41
C LYS A 135 -6.93 -32.62 17.67
N GLU A 136 -7.43 -32.05 16.58
CA GLU A 136 -8.41 -32.70 15.71
C GLU A 136 -7.84 -33.98 15.08
N LEU A 137 -6.59 -33.95 14.62
CA LEU A 137 -5.93 -35.13 14.06
C LEU A 137 -5.70 -36.22 15.13
N LEU A 138 -5.25 -35.83 16.33
CA LEU A 138 -5.08 -36.74 17.47
C LEU A 138 -6.39 -37.41 17.89
N ALA A 139 -7.54 -36.72 17.78
CA ALA A 139 -8.85 -37.29 18.10
C ALA A 139 -9.27 -38.43 17.16
N HIS A 140 -8.67 -38.51 15.97
CA HIS A 140 -8.90 -39.59 15.00
C HIS A 140 -7.82 -40.69 15.05
N MET A 141 -6.87 -40.58 15.98
CA MET A 141 -5.83 -41.60 16.23
C MET A 141 -6.20 -42.50 17.41
N GLY A 142 -5.60 -43.69 17.48
CA GLY A 142 -5.89 -44.68 18.52
C GLY A 142 -5.38 -44.26 19.89
N SER A 143 -4.05 -44.13 20.05
CA SER A 143 -3.43 -43.65 21.29
C SER A 143 -2.05 -43.06 21.01
N VAL A 144 -1.95 -41.74 21.08
CA VAL A 144 -0.69 -41.00 20.90
C VAL A 144 -0.30 -40.34 22.22
N THR A 145 0.88 -40.69 22.72
CA THR A 145 1.45 -40.11 23.93
C THR A 145 2.69 -39.30 23.58
N PHE A 146 2.96 -38.21 24.32
CA PHE A 146 4.09 -37.33 24.04
C PHE A 146 5.21 -37.54 25.06
N SER A 147 6.46 -37.54 24.59
CA SER A 147 7.65 -37.57 25.42
C SER A 147 8.61 -36.46 25.04
N ILE A 148 9.05 -35.69 26.04
CA ILE A 148 10.05 -34.63 25.86
C ILE A 148 11.43 -35.27 25.92
N ILE A 149 12.23 -35.09 24.87
CA ILE A 149 13.57 -35.68 24.76
C ILE A 149 14.66 -34.61 24.55
N PRO A 150 15.90 -34.83 25.01
CA PRO A 150 17.02 -33.96 24.65
C PRO A 150 17.27 -33.96 23.14
N ASN A 151 17.72 -32.83 22.57
CA ASN A 151 18.07 -32.72 21.15
C ASN A 151 19.05 -33.82 20.66
N LYS A 152 19.94 -34.29 21.54
CA LYS A 152 20.90 -35.38 21.23
C LYS A 152 20.20 -36.72 20.95
N CYS A 153 19.04 -36.97 21.54
CA CYS A 153 18.24 -38.18 21.32
C CYS A 153 17.43 -38.12 20.01
N ASN A 154 17.29 -36.92 19.41
CA ASN A 154 16.51 -36.71 18.19
C ASN A 154 17.39 -36.56 16.92
N ARG A 155 18.67 -36.96 17.00
CA ARG A 155 19.68 -36.72 15.95
C ARG A 155 19.29 -37.29 14.59
N VAL A 156 18.73 -38.50 14.55
CA VAL A 156 18.42 -39.17 13.27
C VAL A 156 17.33 -38.42 12.49
N ALA A 157 16.25 -38.02 13.17
CA ALA A 157 15.21 -37.19 12.55
C ALA A 157 15.77 -35.82 12.12
N LYS A 158 16.64 -35.21 12.95
CA LYS A 158 17.29 -33.93 12.60
C LYS A 158 18.22 -34.05 11.39
N THR A 159 18.96 -35.15 11.25
CA THR A 159 19.79 -35.42 10.08
C THR A 159 18.95 -35.62 8.83
N LEU A 160 17.83 -36.37 8.91
CA LEU A 160 16.90 -36.52 7.78
C LEU A 160 16.29 -35.18 7.37
N ALA A 161 15.87 -34.37 8.34
CA ALA A 161 15.41 -33.01 8.09
C ALA A 161 16.51 -32.20 7.38
N GLY A 162 17.76 -32.23 7.86
CA GLY A 162 18.89 -31.56 7.22
C GLY A 162 19.20 -32.04 5.80
N TYR A 163 19.08 -33.35 5.55
CA TYR A 163 19.36 -33.99 4.27
C TYR A 163 18.32 -33.69 3.20
N SER A 164 17.09 -33.34 3.61
CA SER A 164 16.02 -32.99 2.66
C SER A 164 16.31 -31.73 1.83
N LYS A 165 17.38 -30.98 2.13
CA LYS A 165 17.83 -29.80 1.39
C LYS A 165 18.15 -30.19 -0.05
N GLY A 166 17.28 -29.81 -0.99
CA GLY A 166 17.50 -30.07 -2.40
C GLY A 166 18.79 -29.39 -2.87
N LYS A 167 19.57 -30.08 -3.72
CA LYS A 167 20.80 -29.50 -4.30
C LYS A 167 20.52 -28.44 -5.39
N ASP A 168 19.30 -28.32 -5.90
CA ASP A 168 18.93 -27.31 -6.90
C ASP A 168 17.57 -26.67 -6.63
N GLY A 169 17.54 -25.33 -6.69
CA GLY A 169 16.33 -24.52 -6.72
C GLY A 169 16.18 -23.58 -5.54
N ALA A 170 16.94 -22.47 -5.54
CA ALA A 170 16.67 -21.32 -4.69
C ALA A 170 15.24 -20.81 -4.98
N CYS A 171 14.45 -20.54 -3.94
CA CYS A 171 13.35 -19.60 -4.06
C CYS A 171 14.01 -18.22 -4.05
N THR A 172 14.08 -17.56 -5.19
CA THR A 172 14.61 -16.19 -5.24
C THR A 172 13.55 -15.25 -4.69
N SER A 173 13.89 -14.54 -3.62
CA SER A 173 13.02 -13.53 -3.02
C SER A 173 13.71 -12.17 -2.97
N LEU A 174 12.90 -11.12 -3.05
CA LEU A 174 13.27 -9.76 -2.69
C LEU A 174 12.72 -9.51 -1.29
N SER A 175 13.54 -8.97 -0.38
CA SER A 175 13.13 -8.66 1.00
C SER A 175 12.92 -7.16 1.19
N VAL A 176 11.87 -6.79 1.91
CA VAL A 176 11.61 -5.39 2.30
C VAL A 176 12.74 -4.80 3.16
N GLU A 177 13.45 -5.64 3.91
CA GLU A 177 14.54 -5.23 4.83
C GLU A 177 15.83 -4.86 4.10
N LYS A 178 15.91 -5.15 2.79
CA LYS A 178 17.06 -4.85 1.95
C LYS A 178 16.63 -3.85 0.90
N PRO A 179 16.80 -2.53 1.14
CA PRO A 179 16.45 -1.51 0.15
C PRO A 179 17.18 -1.66 -1.21
N SER A 180 18.30 -2.38 -1.23
CA SER A 180 19.03 -2.75 -2.43
C SER A 180 18.37 -3.85 -3.26
N ASP A 181 17.45 -4.63 -2.67
CA ASP A 181 16.71 -5.71 -3.33
C ASP A 181 15.61 -5.09 -4.22
N LYS A 182 16.04 -4.61 -5.38
CA LYS A 182 15.18 -4.08 -6.43
C LYS A 182 15.61 -4.57 -7.80
N LEU A 183 14.66 -4.68 -8.70
CA LEU A 183 14.90 -4.86 -10.12
C LEU A 183 15.08 -3.49 -10.76
N VAL A 184 16.03 -3.38 -11.67
CA VAL A 184 16.27 -2.16 -12.43
C VAL A 184 16.24 -2.53 -13.91
N SER A 185 15.48 -1.78 -14.69
CA SER A 185 15.46 -1.91 -16.15
C SER A 185 16.85 -1.70 -16.75
N ALA A 186 17.11 -2.27 -17.93
CA ALA A 186 18.45 -2.24 -18.53
C ALA A 186 18.97 -0.82 -18.81
N ASN A 187 18.06 0.13 -19.08
CA ASN A 187 18.39 1.54 -19.27
C ASN A 187 18.40 2.37 -17.96
N GLY A 188 18.09 1.75 -16.82
CA GLY A 188 18.06 2.41 -15.51
C GLY A 188 16.85 3.29 -15.24
N GLU A 189 15.90 3.41 -16.17
CA GLU A 189 14.80 4.38 -16.08
C GLU A 189 13.66 3.92 -15.18
N TYR A 190 13.38 2.62 -15.16
CA TYR A 190 12.41 2.01 -14.25
C TYR A 190 13.10 1.17 -13.17
N SER A 191 12.49 1.15 -12.00
CA SER A 191 12.83 0.24 -10.90
C SER A 191 11.58 -0.42 -10.33
N ALA A 192 11.74 -1.64 -9.82
CA ALA A 192 10.69 -2.37 -9.14
C ALA A 192 11.19 -2.99 -7.83
N GLY A 193 10.45 -2.81 -6.75
CA GLY A 193 10.88 -3.20 -5.40
C GLY A 193 9.86 -2.80 -4.34
N PHE A 194 10.22 -2.97 -3.07
CA PHE A 194 9.40 -2.46 -1.97
C PHE A 194 9.50 -0.94 -1.88
N TYR A 195 8.35 -0.29 -1.94
CA TYR A 195 8.18 1.15 -1.90
C TYR A 195 7.43 1.55 -0.63
N PRO A 196 7.94 2.52 0.16
CA PRO A 196 7.27 2.98 1.36
C PRO A 196 6.01 3.77 1.01
N VAL A 197 4.89 3.39 1.60
CA VAL A 197 3.60 4.09 1.51
C VAL A 197 3.13 4.64 2.86
N GLY A 198 3.91 4.42 3.92
CA GLY A 198 3.73 4.96 5.27
C GLY A 198 4.90 4.59 6.18
N ASP A 199 4.83 4.93 7.47
CA ASP A 199 5.97 4.78 8.43
C ASP A 199 6.47 3.34 8.59
N ASN A 200 5.59 2.34 8.47
CA ASN A 200 5.92 0.91 8.46
C ASN A 200 5.01 0.15 7.48
N ALA A 201 4.65 0.79 6.36
CA ALA A 201 3.76 0.23 5.36
C ALA A 201 4.44 0.27 3.99
N PHE A 202 4.50 -0.88 3.33
CA PHE A 202 5.22 -1.06 2.07
C PHE A 202 4.37 -1.78 1.03
N CYS A 203 4.50 -1.33 -0.21
CA CYS A 203 3.93 -2.00 -1.38
C CYS A 203 5.04 -2.41 -2.33
N PHE A 204 4.90 -3.56 -2.98
CA PHE A 204 5.77 -3.85 -4.13
C PHE A 204 5.28 -3.04 -5.33
N ALA A 205 6.14 -2.17 -5.85
CA ALA A 205 5.79 -1.16 -6.83
C ALA A 205 6.77 -1.13 -7.99
N ILE A 206 6.34 -0.54 -9.11
CA ILE A 206 7.20 -0.12 -10.23
C ILE A 206 7.15 1.40 -10.29
N TRP A 207 8.30 2.05 -10.37
CA TRP A 207 8.40 3.50 -10.46
C TRP A 207 9.45 3.95 -11.47
N PHE A 208 9.32 5.20 -11.91
CA PHE A 208 10.23 5.85 -12.85
C PHE A 208 11.27 6.70 -12.11
N ASN A 209 12.55 6.53 -12.43
CA ASN A 209 13.69 7.04 -11.67
C ASN A 209 14.13 8.47 -12.01
N LYS A 210 13.74 9.04 -13.17
CA LYS A 210 14.33 10.31 -13.64
C LYS A 210 13.68 11.57 -13.05
N SER A 211 12.43 11.54 -12.57
CA SER A 211 11.76 12.72 -12.01
C SER A 211 11.88 12.79 -10.49
N LEU A 212 11.89 14.01 -9.94
CA LEU A 212 12.06 14.31 -8.51
C LEU A 212 10.81 14.00 -7.67
N VAL A 213 9.64 13.87 -8.30
CA VAL A 213 8.35 13.60 -7.63
C VAL A 213 8.08 12.09 -7.65
N CYS A 214 7.30 11.59 -6.68
CA CYS A 214 6.93 10.18 -6.62
C CYS A 214 6.24 9.72 -7.93
N ASN A 215 6.85 8.77 -8.64
CA ASN A 215 6.42 8.33 -9.98
C ASN A 215 6.07 6.84 -10.01
N VAL A 216 5.25 6.40 -9.06
CA VAL A 216 4.77 5.02 -9.05
C VAL A 216 3.79 4.84 -10.21
N VAL A 217 4.07 3.88 -11.09
CA VAL A 217 3.27 3.57 -12.29
C VAL A 217 2.49 2.26 -12.14
N TRP A 218 2.84 1.44 -11.15
CA TRP A 218 2.18 0.17 -10.86
C TRP A 218 2.45 -0.27 -9.42
N MET A 219 1.48 -0.93 -8.77
CA MET A 219 1.61 -1.54 -7.44
C MET A 219 0.87 -2.87 -7.35
N ALA A 220 1.50 -3.86 -6.72
CA ALA A 220 0.93 -5.18 -6.49
C ALA A 220 -0.17 -5.16 -5.42
N ASN A 221 0.15 -4.62 -4.24
CA ASN A 221 -0.64 -4.76 -3.00
C ASN A 221 -1.06 -3.39 -2.44
N ARG A 222 -1.46 -2.45 -3.30
CA ARG A 222 -1.82 -1.07 -2.90
C ARG A 222 -2.95 -0.96 -1.86
N ASP A 223 -3.80 -1.99 -1.78
CA ASP A 223 -4.93 -2.07 -0.83
C ASP A 223 -4.62 -2.90 0.44
N ASP A 224 -3.47 -3.61 0.45
CA ASP A 224 -3.02 -4.42 1.59
C ASP A 224 -1.49 -4.25 1.76
N PRO A 225 -1.03 -3.06 2.23
CA PRO A 225 0.39 -2.81 2.47
C PRO A 225 0.97 -3.76 3.52
N VAL A 226 2.24 -4.14 3.36
CA VAL A 226 2.93 -5.04 4.29
C VAL A 226 3.92 -4.31 5.20
N ASP A 227 4.25 -4.93 6.33
CA ASP A 227 5.24 -4.40 7.27
C ASP A 227 6.64 -4.32 6.66
N GLY A 228 7.44 -3.37 7.14
CA GLY A 228 8.84 -3.18 6.76
C GLY A 228 9.83 -4.22 7.28
N ARG A 229 9.33 -5.33 7.86
CA ARG A 229 10.15 -6.43 8.40
C ARG A 229 9.64 -7.76 7.91
N VAL A 230 10.56 -8.66 7.58
CA VAL A 230 10.31 -10.06 7.17
C VAL A 230 9.50 -10.24 5.86
N SER A 231 8.73 -9.23 5.43
CA SER A 231 7.92 -9.26 4.20
C SER A 231 8.76 -9.43 2.93
N GLN A 232 8.28 -10.26 2.02
CA GLN A 232 9.06 -10.72 0.87
C GLN A 232 8.20 -10.92 -0.37
N LEU A 233 8.74 -10.56 -1.54
CA LEU A 233 8.24 -11.00 -2.83
C LEU A 233 9.04 -12.23 -3.25
N SER A 234 8.38 -13.37 -3.47
CA SER A 234 9.03 -14.65 -3.78
C SER A 234 8.52 -15.22 -5.09
N LEU A 235 9.42 -15.78 -5.90
CA LEU A 235 9.08 -16.56 -7.08
C LEU A 235 9.05 -18.06 -6.73
N LEU A 236 7.86 -18.65 -6.83
CA LEU A 236 7.63 -20.07 -6.60
C LEU A 236 7.99 -20.92 -7.83
N LYS A 237 8.30 -22.20 -7.61
CA LYS A 237 8.68 -23.15 -8.68
C LYS A 237 7.55 -23.38 -9.68
N GLU A 238 6.31 -23.21 -9.24
CA GLU A 238 5.09 -23.36 -10.03
C GLU A 238 4.84 -22.15 -10.95
N GLY A 239 5.73 -21.15 -10.99
CA GLY A 239 5.57 -19.95 -11.81
C GLY A 239 4.56 -18.95 -11.25
N LYS A 240 4.56 -18.82 -9.93
CA LYS A 240 3.75 -17.83 -9.21
C LYS A 240 4.64 -16.87 -8.46
N LEU A 241 4.39 -15.57 -8.63
CA LEU A 241 4.91 -14.58 -7.68
C LEU A 241 3.92 -14.50 -6.51
N ILE A 242 4.46 -14.52 -5.30
CA ILE A 242 3.71 -14.30 -4.07
C ILE A 242 4.38 -13.18 -3.27
N LEU A 243 3.55 -12.35 -2.64
CA LEU A 243 3.99 -11.36 -1.66
C LEU A 243 3.46 -11.82 -0.30
N THR A 244 4.37 -12.06 0.64
CA THR A 244 4.03 -12.45 2.02
C THR A 244 4.33 -11.31 2.99
N ASN A 245 3.45 -11.13 3.97
CA ASN A 245 3.66 -10.19 5.07
C ASN A 245 4.60 -10.77 6.15
N SER A 246 4.79 -10.03 7.24
CA SER A 246 5.68 -10.39 8.36
C SER A 246 5.30 -11.69 9.08
N VAL A 247 4.02 -12.07 9.02
CA VAL A 247 3.44 -13.30 9.63
C VAL A 247 3.44 -14.47 8.64
N GLY A 248 3.85 -14.24 7.40
CA GLY A 248 3.90 -15.24 6.33
C GLY A 248 2.57 -15.52 5.63
N ILE A 249 1.58 -14.66 5.83
CA ILE A 249 0.34 -14.67 5.06
C ILE A 249 0.62 -14.11 3.67
N THR A 250 0.14 -14.79 2.63
CA THR A 250 0.19 -14.28 1.25
C THR A 250 -0.89 -13.21 1.07
N VAL A 251 -0.45 -11.95 0.92
CA VAL A 251 -1.35 -10.80 0.70
C VAL A 251 -1.60 -10.52 -0.78
N TRP A 252 -0.67 -10.96 -1.64
CA TRP A 252 -0.80 -10.80 -3.09
C TRP A 252 -0.18 -11.98 -3.83
N THR A 253 -0.79 -12.37 -4.95
CA THR A 253 -0.24 -13.39 -5.83
C THR A 253 -0.65 -13.18 -7.28
N THR A 254 0.22 -13.57 -8.21
CA THR A 254 -0.10 -13.59 -9.63
C THR A 254 -1.14 -14.65 -9.96
N ARG A 255 -2.14 -14.29 -10.77
CA ARG A 255 -3.11 -15.24 -11.33
C ARG A 255 -2.52 -15.94 -12.55
N THR A 256 -1.64 -16.92 -12.34
CA THR A 256 -1.10 -17.78 -13.40
C THR A 256 -1.83 -19.12 -13.46
N ALA A 257 -2.00 -19.65 -14.67
CA ALA A 257 -2.45 -21.03 -14.85
C ALA A 257 -1.38 -22.00 -14.33
N ALA A 258 -1.79 -23.23 -13.96
CA ALA A 258 -0.84 -24.26 -13.55
C ALA A 258 0.12 -24.56 -14.72
N LEU A 259 1.41 -24.30 -14.53
CA LEU A 259 2.42 -24.52 -15.55
C LEU A 259 2.62 -26.01 -15.83
N THR A 260 2.91 -26.35 -17.09
CA THR A 260 3.45 -27.66 -17.42
C THR A 260 4.92 -27.74 -17.00
N THR A 261 5.46 -28.95 -16.81
CA THR A 261 6.84 -29.14 -16.34
C THR A 261 7.90 -28.55 -17.28
N SER A 262 7.60 -28.38 -18.58
CA SER A 262 8.48 -27.69 -19.54
C SER A 262 8.50 -26.17 -19.32
N ASP A 263 7.37 -25.58 -18.96
CA ASP A 263 7.23 -24.12 -18.81
C ASP A 263 7.85 -23.60 -17.51
N ALA A 264 7.95 -24.47 -16.49
CA ALA A 264 8.51 -24.14 -15.18
C ALA A 264 10.06 -24.17 -15.11
N SER A 265 10.74 -24.49 -16.22
CA SER A 265 12.20 -24.55 -16.27
C SER A 265 12.81 -23.16 -16.52
N ASN A 266 13.74 -22.74 -15.66
CA ASN A 266 14.49 -21.48 -15.76
C ASN A 266 13.61 -20.21 -15.84
N LEU A 267 12.73 -20.05 -14.86
CA LEU A 267 11.91 -18.85 -14.72
C LEU A 267 12.76 -17.63 -14.37
N GLN A 268 12.50 -16.51 -15.03
CA GLN A 268 13.15 -15.23 -14.81
C GLN A 268 12.11 -14.13 -14.66
N LEU A 269 12.27 -13.32 -13.60
CA LEU A 269 11.51 -12.09 -13.40
C LEU A 269 12.37 -10.92 -13.89
N GLN A 270 11.89 -10.21 -14.91
CA GLN A 270 12.63 -9.15 -15.58
C GLN A 270 11.80 -7.87 -15.67
N LEU A 271 12.40 -6.73 -15.33
CA LEU A 271 11.82 -5.42 -15.58
C LEU A 271 12.33 -4.87 -16.93
N LEU A 272 11.42 -4.68 -17.89
CA LEU A 272 11.73 -4.17 -19.22
C LEU A 272 11.86 -2.65 -19.23
N ASN A 273 12.51 -2.11 -20.27
CA ASN A 273 12.67 -0.65 -20.47
C ASN A 273 11.34 0.07 -20.73
N THR A 274 10.27 -0.67 -21.03
CA THR A 274 8.90 -0.14 -21.15
C THR A 274 8.22 0.07 -19.80
N GLY A 275 8.84 -0.37 -18.70
CA GLY A 275 8.22 -0.43 -17.37
C GLY A 275 7.38 -1.70 -17.15
N ASN A 276 7.32 -2.62 -18.11
CA ASN A 276 6.63 -3.90 -17.96
C ASN A 276 7.48 -4.87 -17.13
N LEU A 277 6.92 -5.40 -16.04
CA LEU A 277 7.54 -6.44 -15.23
C LEU A 277 7.02 -7.80 -15.71
N VAL A 278 7.92 -8.63 -16.22
CA VAL A 278 7.58 -9.86 -16.94
C VAL A 278 8.20 -11.06 -16.24
N LEU A 279 7.38 -12.08 -15.98
CA LEU A 279 7.83 -13.42 -15.64
C LEU A 279 7.83 -14.25 -16.92
N HIS A 280 9.00 -14.73 -17.33
CA HIS A 280 9.13 -15.56 -18.53
C HIS A 280 10.06 -16.75 -18.27
N ASN A 281 9.98 -17.75 -19.14
CA ASN A 281 10.89 -18.89 -19.12
C ASN A 281 12.11 -18.66 -20.05
N SER A 282 12.97 -19.68 -20.15
CA SER A 282 14.16 -19.65 -21.01
C SER A 282 13.88 -19.52 -22.51
N THR A 283 12.66 -19.81 -23.00
CA THR A 283 12.30 -19.63 -24.41
C THR A 283 11.78 -18.22 -24.71
N GLY A 284 11.65 -17.36 -23.69
CA GLY A 284 11.04 -16.04 -23.80
C GLY A 284 9.51 -16.07 -23.76
N PHE A 285 8.90 -17.21 -23.46
CA PHE A 285 7.46 -17.30 -23.28
C PHE A 285 7.04 -16.56 -22.01
N VAL A 286 6.16 -15.57 -22.16
CA VAL A 286 5.64 -14.75 -21.07
C VAL A 286 4.54 -15.50 -20.32
N ILE A 287 4.80 -15.79 -19.05
CA ILE A 287 3.89 -16.49 -18.13
C ILE A 287 2.98 -15.51 -17.41
N TRP A 288 3.53 -14.35 -17.04
CA TRP A 288 2.80 -13.26 -16.38
C TRP A 288 3.47 -11.93 -16.71
N GLN A 289 2.70 -10.86 -16.77
CA GLN A 289 3.22 -9.51 -16.92
C GLN A 289 2.38 -8.48 -16.16
N SER A 290 3.01 -7.43 -15.64
CA SER A 290 2.31 -6.36 -14.91
C SER A 290 1.34 -5.58 -15.79
N PHE A 291 1.64 -5.49 -17.10
CA PHE A 291 0.81 -4.77 -18.06
C PHE A 291 -0.62 -5.31 -18.19
N ASP A 292 -0.85 -6.59 -17.85
CA ASP A 292 -2.18 -7.22 -17.87
C ASP A 292 -3.03 -6.85 -16.65
N SER A 293 -2.47 -6.19 -15.64
CA SER A 293 -3.15 -5.81 -14.40
C SER A 293 -2.74 -4.40 -13.97
N PRO A 294 -3.10 -3.35 -14.73
CA PRO A 294 -2.77 -1.96 -14.38
C PRO A 294 -3.34 -1.53 -13.02
N THR A 295 -2.79 -0.46 -12.46
CA THR A 295 -3.33 0.22 -11.28
C THR A 295 -4.15 1.44 -11.68
N ASP A 296 -3.62 2.65 -11.52
CA ASP A 296 -4.21 3.93 -11.92
C ASP A 296 -3.60 4.46 -13.23
N THR A 297 -2.55 3.82 -13.74
CA THR A 297 -1.74 4.32 -14.84
C THR A 297 -1.63 3.30 -15.98
N LEU A 298 -1.77 3.78 -17.21
CA LEU A 298 -1.50 3.07 -18.46
C LEU A 298 -0.24 3.66 -19.11
N LEU A 299 0.77 2.82 -19.34
CA LEU A 299 2.00 3.21 -20.05
C LEU A 299 1.86 3.00 -21.57
N PRO A 300 2.73 3.63 -22.38
CA PRO A 300 2.76 3.36 -23.81
C PRO A 300 2.92 1.87 -24.11
N GLN A 301 2.27 1.41 -25.18
CA GLN A 301 2.22 0.01 -25.62
C GLN A 301 1.49 -0.95 -24.65
N GLN A 302 1.12 -0.50 -23.45
CA GLN A 302 0.21 -1.22 -22.57
C GLN A 302 -1.21 -1.16 -23.13
N THR A 303 -1.88 -2.30 -23.11
CA THR A 303 -3.23 -2.44 -23.65
C THR A 303 -4.25 -2.56 -22.53
N LEU A 304 -5.22 -1.65 -22.50
CA LEU A 304 -6.43 -1.79 -21.68
C LEU A 304 -7.47 -2.62 -22.44
N THR A 305 -8.10 -3.59 -21.75
CA THR A 305 -9.07 -4.53 -22.31
C THR A 305 -10.31 -4.59 -21.44
N MET A 306 -11.31 -5.40 -21.81
CA MET A 306 -12.51 -5.62 -20.98
C MET A 306 -12.25 -6.25 -19.60
N VAL A 307 -11.15 -6.98 -19.43
CA VAL A 307 -10.83 -7.65 -18.15
C VAL A 307 -9.88 -6.84 -17.27
N SER A 308 -9.47 -5.66 -17.74
CA SER A 308 -8.60 -4.74 -17.02
C SER A 308 -9.27 -3.36 -16.88
N SER A 309 -8.84 -2.62 -15.86
CA SER A 309 -9.36 -1.29 -15.57
C SER A 309 -8.28 -0.44 -14.92
N LEU A 310 -8.40 0.88 -15.06
CA LEU A 310 -7.61 1.81 -14.24
C LEU A 310 -8.44 2.25 -13.04
N ILE A 311 -7.93 2.06 -11.83
CA ILE A 311 -8.56 2.51 -10.59
C ILE A 311 -7.71 3.63 -10.01
N SER A 312 -8.28 4.82 -9.85
CA SER A 312 -7.59 5.97 -9.24
C SER A 312 -7.01 5.60 -7.87
N LYS A 313 -5.94 6.29 -7.44
CA LYS A 313 -5.59 6.29 -6.01
C LYS A 313 -6.58 7.11 -5.19
N ARG A 314 -6.69 6.83 -3.89
CA ARG A 314 -7.66 7.47 -3.01
C ARG A 314 -7.40 8.96 -2.83
N SER A 315 -6.15 9.37 -2.66
CA SER A 315 -5.80 10.79 -2.49
C SER A 315 -4.32 11.05 -2.83
N GLN A 316 -3.87 12.30 -2.67
CA GLN A 316 -2.42 12.55 -2.64
C GLN A 316 -1.83 11.98 -1.35
N GLY A 317 -0.91 11.02 -1.48
CA GLY A 317 -0.28 10.32 -0.35
C GLY A 317 -0.92 8.97 0.00
N ASP A 318 -2.21 8.77 -0.27
CA ASP A 318 -2.86 7.46 -0.11
C ASP A 318 -2.93 6.72 -1.46
N TYR A 319 -2.11 5.68 -1.58
CA TYR A 319 -2.02 4.86 -2.78
C TYR A 319 -3.10 3.79 -2.87
N SER A 320 -3.95 3.59 -1.86
CA SER A 320 -5.06 2.62 -1.93
C SER A 320 -6.04 2.96 -3.04
N SER A 321 -6.87 2.00 -3.42
CA SER A 321 -7.92 2.15 -4.42
C SER A 321 -8.90 3.24 -4.00
N GLY A 322 -9.06 4.22 -4.90
CA GLY A 322 -10.04 5.30 -4.82
C GLY A 322 -11.36 4.92 -5.49
N ASN A 323 -12.18 5.94 -5.74
CA ASN A 323 -13.56 5.74 -6.22
C ASN A 323 -13.72 5.89 -7.73
N TYR A 324 -12.67 6.22 -8.48
CA TYR A 324 -12.76 6.44 -9.91
C TYR A 324 -12.19 5.28 -10.71
N LEU A 325 -12.89 4.92 -11.78
CA LEU A 325 -12.58 3.78 -12.63
C LEU A 325 -12.60 4.18 -14.11
N LEU A 326 -11.61 3.75 -14.89
CA LEU A 326 -11.65 3.71 -16.35
C LEU A 326 -11.74 2.24 -16.80
N SER A 327 -12.83 1.86 -17.48
CA SER A 327 -13.02 0.48 -17.96
C SER A 327 -13.93 0.43 -19.19
N PHE A 328 -13.83 -0.66 -19.95
CA PHE A 328 -14.86 -1.00 -20.93
C PHE A 328 -16.08 -1.57 -20.20
N ASN A 329 -17.26 -1.03 -20.49
CA ASN A 329 -18.52 -1.59 -20.00
C ASN A 329 -19.02 -2.76 -20.87
N ASP A 330 -20.09 -3.42 -20.44
CA ASP A 330 -20.73 -4.55 -21.13
C ASP A 330 -21.15 -4.24 -22.59
N ASP A 331 -21.32 -2.95 -22.91
CA ASP A 331 -21.65 -2.46 -24.25
C ASP A 331 -20.41 -2.17 -25.13
N ASN A 332 -19.22 -2.60 -24.72
CA ASN A 332 -17.92 -2.38 -25.37
C ASN A 332 -17.46 -0.92 -25.43
N VAL A 333 -18.11 0.00 -24.71
CA VAL A 333 -17.75 1.42 -24.67
C VAL A 333 -16.81 1.67 -23.49
N LEU A 334 -15.71 2.39 -23.73
CA LEU A 334 -14.76 2.81 -22.70
C LEU A 334 -15.34 3.99 -21.90
N ARG A 335 -15.43 3.87 -20.59
CA ARG A 335 -16.12 4.82 -19.73
C ARG A 335 -15.31 5.21 -18.50
N LEU A 336 -15.53 6.42 -18.02
CA LEU A 336 -15.15 6.83 -16.67
C LEU A 336 -16.35 6.71 -15.73
N LEU A 337 -16.13 6.05 -14.61
CA LEU A 337 -17.14 5.77 -13.61
C LEU A 337 -16.68 6.27 -12.25
N PHE A 338 -17.63 6.76 -11.47
CA PHE A 338 -17.50 6.97 -10.04
C PHE A 338 -18.20 5.81 -9.34
N GLN A 339 -17.51 5.17 -8.41
CA GLN A 339 -17.98 4.04 -7.63
C GLN A 339 -17.78 4.36 -6.15
N GLY A 340 -18.67 5.20 -5.61
CA GLY A 340 -18.71 5.51 -4.19
C GLY A 340 -19.53 4.49 -3.39
N PRO A 341 -19.50 4.57 -2.05
CA PRO A 341 -20.18 3.61 -1.17
C PRO A 341 -21.71 3.63 -1.27
N LYS A 342 -22.31 4.75 -1.72
CA LYS A 342 -23.77 4.92 -1.83
C LYS A 342 -24.26 5.06 -3.27
N ILE A 343 -23.43 5.62 -4.13
CA ILE A 343 -23.80 5.95 -5.51
C ILE A 343 -22.69 5.47 -6.44
N SER A 344 -23.10 4.95 -7.58
CA SER A 344 -22.20 4.65 -8.69
C SER A 344 -22.80 5.25 -9.95
N SER A 345 -21.98 5.92 -10.75
CA SER A 345 -22.45 6.61 -11.96
C SER A 345 -21.36 6.65 -13.01
N VAL A 346 -21.78 6.59 -14.27
CA VAL A 346 -20.94 6.96 -15.40
C VAL A 346 -21.00 8.47 -15.54
N TYR A 347 -19.85 9.12 -15.69
CA TYR A 347 -19.77 10.55 -16.00
C TYR A 347 -19.03 10.86 -17.30
N TRP A 348 -18.45 9.83 -17.94
CA TRP A 348 -17.86 9.96 -19.27
C TRP A 348 -17.98 8.66 -20.08
N PRO A 349 -18.32 8.70 -21.38
CA PRO A 349 -18.76 9.87 -22.15
C PRO A 349 -20.08 10.43 -21.58
N ASP A 350 -20.53 11.59 -22.08
CA ASP A 350 -21.68 12.33 -21.53
C ASP A 350 -22.88 11.39 -21.24
N PRO A 351 -23.23 11.18 -19.96
CA PRO A 351 -24.25 10.21 -19.57
C PRO A 351 -25.67 10.65 -19.92
N SER A 352 -25.88 11.92 -20.29
CA SER A 352 -27.19 12.43 -20.75
C SER A 352 -27.56 11.91 -22.15
N LEU A 353 -26.59 11.39 -22.90
CA LEU A 353 -26.81 10.85 -24.24
C LEU A 353 -27.41 9.45 -24.15
N ALA A 354 -28.61 9.28 -24.70
CA ALA A 354 -29.31 7.99 -24.75
C ALA A 354 -28.52 6.92 -25.55
N ASP A 355 -27.74 7.35 -26.54
CA ASP A 355 -26.85 6.47 -27.31
C ASP A 355 -25.43 7.05 -27.37
N PRO A 356 -24.40 6.32 -26.88
CA PRO A 356 -22.99 6.65 -27.04
C PRO A 356 -22.56 6.95 -28.49
N GLY A 357 -23.29 6.45 -29.50
CA GLY A 357 -23.09 6.83 -30.90
C GLY A 357 -23.15 8.34 -31.15
N LEU A 358 -23.97 9.07 -30.38
CA LEU A 358 -24.04 10.54 -30.44
C LEU A 358 -22.77 11.22 -29.92
N ALA A 359 -21.98 10.53 -29.09
CA ALA A 359 -20.64 10.96 -28.68
C ALA A 359 -19.54 10.41 -29.61
N GLY A 360 -19.91 9.89 -30.80
CA GLY A 360 -18.98 9.29 -31.74
C GLY A 360 -18.45 7.92 -31.31
N ARG A 361 -19.12 7.24 -30.38
CA ARG A 361 -18.67 5.94 -29.82
C ARG A 361 -19.34 4.76 -30.50
N SER A 362 -18.62 3.65 -30.65
CA SER A 362 -19.19 2.40 -31.16
C SER A 362 -19.39 1.35 -30.07
N LYS A 363 -20.58 0.76 -30.04
CA LYS A 363 -20.88 -0.46 -29.25
C LYS A 363 -20.55 -1.74 -30.01
N TYR A 364 -20.37 -1.64 -31.33
CA TYR A 364 -20.18 -2.76 -32.22
C TYR A 364 -18.69 -3.09 -32.31
N GLY A 365 -18.30 -4.20 -31.71
CA GLY A 365 -16.93 -4.72 -31.71
C GLY A 365 -16.89 -6.08 -31.00
N THR A 366 -16.04 -6.99 -31.46
CA THR A 366 -15.89 -8.34 -30.86
C THR A 366 -14.73 -8.43 -29.87
N ARG A 367 -13.85 -7.42 -29.85
CA ARG A 367 -12.73 -7.30 -28.91
C ARG A 367 -12.55 -5.83 -28.53
N THR A 368 -12.43 -5.58 -27.23
CA THR A 368 -12.15 -4.25 -26.68
C THR A 368 -10.67 -4.05 -26.49
N ARG A 369 -10.16 -2.92 -26.97
CA ARG A 369 -8.76 -2.54 -26.85
C ARG A 369 -8.66 -1.03 -26.75
N ALA A 370 -7.85 -0.54 -25.81
CA ALA A 370 -7.40 0.84 -25.80
C ALA A 370 -5.89 0.89 -25.54
N VAL A 371 -5.18 1.73 -26.30
CA VAL A 371 -3.71 1.78 -26.27
C VAL A 371 -3.21 3.20 -26.52
N LEU A 372 -2.17 3.56 -25.78
CA LEU A 372 -1.38 4.77 -25.97
C LEU A 372 -0.08 4.42 -26.70
N ASN A 373 0.32 5.20 -27.69
CA ASN A 373 1.65 5.08 -28.30
C ASN A 373 2.64 6.13 -27.80
N ASP A 374 3.92 5.93 -28.12
CA ASP A 374 5.02 6.78 -27.67
C ASP A 374 4.96 8.21 -28.24
N SER A 375 4.23 8.42 -29.35
CA SER A 375 4.07 9.73 -29.99
C SER A 375 2.95 10.58 -29.39
N GLY A 376 2.18 10.05 -28.42
CA GLY A 376 1.08 10.77 -27.78
C GLY A 376 -0.28 10.62 -28.48
N TYR A 377 -0.46 9.57 -29.29
CA TYR A 377 -1.77 9.20 -29.85
C TYR A 377 -2.37 8.06 -29.04
N PHE A 378 -3.61 8.26 -28.61
CA PHE A 378 -4.42 7.25 -27.95
C PHE A 378 -5.55 6.83 -28.88
N GLU A 379 -5.79 5.52 -28.95
CA GLU A 379 -6.92 4.94 -29.67
C GLU A 379 -7.63 3.89 -28.82
N SER A 380 -8.95 3.80 -28.99
CA SER A 380 -9.77 2.70 -28.50
C SER A 380 -10.70 2.14 -29.58
N THR A 381 -11.09 0.87 -29.41
CA THR A 381 -11.96 0.15 -30.36
C THR A 381 -13.36 0.72 -30.49
N ASP A 382 -13.82 1.51 -29.52
CA ASP A 382 -15.09 2.22 -29.59
C ASP A 382 -14.96 3.61 -30.25
N TYR A 383 -13.92 3.81 -31.07
CA TYR A 383 -13.60 5.01 -31.86
C TYR A 383 -13.23 6.26 -31.07
N PHE A 384 -13.02 6.15 -29.76
CA PHE A 384 -12.43 7.26 -29.04
C PHE A 384 -10.94 7.38 -29.34
N THR A 385 -10.53 8.59 -29.70
CA THR A 385 -9.16 8.92 -30.00
C THR A 385 -8.84 10.31 -29.48
N PHE A 386 -7.59 10.54 -29.12
CA PHE A 386 -7.07 11.88 -28.88
C PHE A 386 -5.59 11.93 -29.21
N ILE A 387 -5.10 13.15 -29.40
CA ILE A 387 -3.67 13.47 -29.52
C ILE A 387 -3.28 14.42 -28.40
N THR A 388 -2.02 14.35 -28.00
CA THR A 388 -1.44 15.34 -27.09
C THR A 388 -1.11 16.66 -27.78
N THR A 389 -0.95 17.70 -26.96
CA THR A 389 -0.45 19.01 -27.42
C THR A 389 0.98 18.94 -27.98
N ASP A 390 1.77 17.96 -27.52
CA ASP A 390 3.15 17.70 -27.96
C ASP A 390 3.24 16.49 -28.91
N TYR A 391 2.16 16.18 -29.64
CA TYR A 391 2.09 15.03 -30.53
C TYR A 391 3.27 14.97 -31.53
N GLY A 392 3.83 13.77 -31.70
CA GLY A 392 5.00 13.52 -32.55
C GLY A 392 6.35 13.61 -31.81
N VAL A 393 6.37 14.17 -30.60
CA VAL A 393 7.54 14.10 -29.72
C VAL A 393 7.60 12.73 -29.07
N VAL A 394 8.71 12.01 -29.24
CA VAL A 394 8.97 10.74 -28.56
C VAL A 394 9.59 11.05 -27.19
N THR A 395 8.80 10.88 -26.14
CA THR A 395 9.19 11.08 -24.74
C THR A 395 8.49 10.06 -23.86
N HIS A 396 8.88 9.96 -22.59
CA HIS A 396 8.16 9.15 -21.61
C HIS A 396 6.77 9.72 -21.35
N ARG A 397 5.76 8.87 -21.41
CA ARG A 397 4.36 9.25 -21.25
C ARG A 397 3.66 8.33 -20.25
N ARG A 398 2.64 8.85 -19.58
CA ARG A 398 1.75 8.04 -18.73
C ARG A 398 0.33 8.59 -18.76
N LEU A 399 -0.64 7.75 -19.07
CA LEU A 399 -2.06 8.07 -18.96
C LEU A 399 -2.53 7.63 -17.58
N THR A 400 -2.83 8.58 -16.70
CA THR A 400 -3.18 8.30 -15.30
C THR A 400 -4.59 8.78 -15.00
N LEU A 401 -5.38 7.94 -14.32
CA LEU A 401 -6.63 8.34 -13.71
C LEU A 401 -6.34 8.91 -12.31
N ASP A 402 -6.38 10.22 -12.21
CA ASP A 402 -5.98 10.93 -11.00
C ASP A 402 -7.04 10.79 -9.88
N PRO A 403 -6.67 11.08 -8.61
CA PRO A 403 -7.60 10.97 -7.47
C PRO A 403 -8.84 11.86 -7.57
N ASP A 404 -8.76 12.90 -8.39
CA ASP A 404 -9.87 13.82 -8.64
C ASP A 404 -10.85 13.31 -9.70
N GLY A 405 -10.61 12.11 -10.24
CA GLY A 405 -11.44 11.48 -11.27
C GLY A 405 -11.15 11.94 -12.68
N ASN A 406 -10.16 12.82 -12.91
CA ASN A 406 -9.81 13.21 -14.26
C ASN A 406 -8.79 12.23 -14.85
N LEU A 407 -9.01 11.85 -16.10
CA LEU A 407 -8.03 11.08 -16.87
C LEU A 407 -7.07 12.06 -17.54
N ARG A 408 -5.79 12.00 -17.20
CA ARG A 408 -4.75 12.91 -17.72
C ARG A 408 -3.62 12.15 -18.36
N LEU A 409 -3.16 12.64 -19.51
CA LEU A 409 -1.94 12.19 -20.14
C LEU A 409 -0.81 13.13 -19.76
N TYR A 410 0.21 12.58 -19.13
CA TYR A 410 1.40 13.27 -18.73
C TYR A 410 2.55 12.93 -19.68
N SER A 411 3.34 13.94 -20.02
CA SER A 411 4.57 13.80 -20.79
C SER A 411 5.74 14.32 -19.98
N LEU A 412 6.84 13.57 -19.97
CA LEU A 412 8.03 13.95 -19.24
C LEU A 412 8.79 15.03 -20.02
N GLN A 413 9.10 16.13 -19.35
CA GLN A 413 9.86 17.24 -19.93
C GLN A 413 10.96 17.68 -18.97
N GLU A 414 12.11 18.07 -19.53
CA GLU A 414 13.19 18.69 -18.77
C GLU A 414 13.07 20.22 -18.83
N MET A 415 12.99 20.86 -17.66
CA MET A 415 13.05 22.31 -17.52
C MET A 415 14.14 22.68 -16.53
N ASN A 416 15.09 23.52 -16.95
CA ASN A 416 16.21 23.97 -16.11
C ASN A 416 17.02 22.83 -15.47
N GLY A 417 17.17 21.70 -16.17
CA GLY A 417 17.88 20.51 -15.67
C GLY A 417 17.08 19.63 -14.70
N VAL A 418 15.79 19.91 -14.52
CA VAL A 418 14.87 19.13 -13.70
C VAL A 418 13.83 18.46 -14.59
N TRP A 419 13.69 17.14 -14.45
CA TRP A 419 12.67 16.36 -15.15
C TRP A 419 11.37 16.36 -14.35
N ASP A 420 10.28 16.74 -15.00
CA ASP A 420 8.94 16.75 -14.40
C ASP A 420 7.85 16.32 -15.40
N TRP A 421 6.69 15.94 -14.87
CA TRP A 421 5.54 15.48 -15.62
C TRP A 421 4.56 16.62 -15.90
N PHE A 422 4.31 16.89 -17.19
CA PHE A 422 3.37 17.93 -17.60
C PHE A 422 2.14 17.33 -18.25
N VAL A 423 0.97 17.87 -17.92
CA VAL A 423 -0.30 17.47 -18.53
C VAL A 423 -0.32 17.96 -19.98
N THR A 424 -0.33 17.02 -20.94
CA THR A 424 -0.39 17.31 -22.37
C THR A 424 -1.74 16.93 -22.99
N TRP A 425 -2.61 16.28 -22.22
CA TRP A 425 -4.03 16.09 -22.53
C TRP A 425 -4.80 15.75 -21.24
N GLN A 426 -6.09 16.11 -21.18
CA GLN A 426 -6.99 15.72 -20.09
C GLN A 426 -8.42 15.53 -20.60
N ALA A 427 -9.18 14.63 -19.98
CA ALA A 427 -10.56 14.35 -20.37
C ALA A 427 -11.51 15.52 -20.05
N PHE A 428 -11.30 16.18 -18.91
CA PHE A 428 -12.11 17.31 -18.46
C PHE A 428 -11.26 18.56 -18.23
N SER A 429 -11.63 19.66 -18.87
CA SER A 429 -11.10 21.00 -18.53
C SER A 429 -11.87 21.68 -17.41
N ASP A 430 -13.11 21.27 -17.21
CA ASP A 430 -13.99 21.76 -16.15
C ASP A 430 -14.19 20.64 -15.12
N PRO A 431 -13.57 20.75 -13.93
CA PRO A 431 -13.71 19.76 -12.86
C PRO A 431 -15.16 19.54 -12.42
N CYS A 432 -16.06 20.51 -12.64
CA CYS A 432 -17.47 20.42 -12.26
C CYS A 432 -18.25 19.33 -13.03
N LYS A 433 -17.69 18.84 -14.13
CA LYS A 433 -18.28 17.74 -14.91
C LYS A 433 -17.87 16.36 -14.40
N ILE A 434 -16.91 16.28 -13.48
CA ILE A 434 -16.46 15.02 -12.89
C ILE A 434 -17.34 14.73 -11.69
N HIS A 435 -18.05 13.61 -11.75
CA HIS A 435 -18.97 13.21 -10.69
C HIS A 435 -18.24 12.71 -9.45
N GLY A 436 -18.59 13.22 -8.26
CA GLY A 436 -17.95 12.81 -7.01
C GLY A 436 -16.80 13.74 -6.56
N THR A 437 -16.47 14.77 -7.34
CA THR A 437 -15.61 15.89 -6.90
C THR A 437 -16.25 16.69 -5.76
N TYR A 438 -17.59 16.70 -5.71
CA TYR A 438 -18.38 17.32 -4.66
C TYR A 438 -19.11 16.26 -3.82
N GLY A 439 -18.38 15.63 -2.89
CA GLY A 439 -18.97 14.72 -1.93
C GLY A 439 -17.94 13.81 -1.27
N LEU A 440 -17.70 14.04 0.03
CA LEU A 440 -16.79 13.31 0.94
C LEU A 440 -15.30 13.66 0.82
N ASN A 441 -14.96 14.93 1.10
CA ASN A 441 -13.77 15.17 1.91
C ASN A 441 -14.18 14.93 3.37
N GLU A 442 -13.79 13.80 3.95
CA GLU A 442 -13.79 13.67 5.42
C GLU A 442 -12.72 14.62 5.95
N PHE A 443 -13.13 15.78 6.42
CA PHE A 443 -12.24 16.71 7.08
C PHE A 443 -11.89 16.16 8.47
N ILE A 444 -10.66 15.68 8.67
CA ILE A 444 -10.15 15.43 10.01
C ILE A 444 -9.78 16.79 10.63
N VAL A 445 -10.76 17.44 11.24
CA VAL A 445 -10.52 18.61 12.09
C VAL A 445 -10.11 18.09 13.47
N SER A 446 -8.82 18.16 13.76
CA SER A 446 -8.29 17.96 15.11
C SER A 446 -8.74 19.13 15.99
N CYS A 447 -9.82 18.96 16.74
CA CYS A 447 -10.26 19.89 17.77
C CYS A 447 -9.38 19.78 19.03
N ASN A 448 -8.06 19.92 18.90
CA ASN A 448 -7.15 19.87 20.04
C ASN A 448 -6.90 21.24 20.69
N ASN A 449 -7.33 22.34 20.06
CA ASN A 449 -7.24 23.68 20.62
C ASN A 449 -8.58 24.41 20.51
N ILE A 450 -9.26 24.59 21.65
CA ILE A 450 -10.60 25.18 21.76
C ILE A 450 -10.59 26.72 21.57
N ASN A 451 -9.41 27.31 21.34
CA ASN A 451 -9.21 28.76 21.32
C ASN A 451 -8.67 29.30 19.97
N GLU A 452 -8.53 28.47 18.95
CA GLU A 452 -8.07 28.91 17.62
C GLU A 452 -9.13 28.61 16.58
N SER A 453 -9.66 29.66 15.96
CA SER A 453 -10.43 29.58 14.72
C SER A 453 -9.57 30.07 13.57
N SER A 454 -9.53 29.31 12.48
CA SER A 454 -8.84 29.67 11.25
C SER A 454 -9.79 29.54 10.06
N PHE A 455 -9.52 30.27 8.98
CA PHE A 455 -10.26 30.14 7.74
C PHE A 455 -9.51 29.21 6.80
N ILE A 456 -10.23 28.28 6.17
CA ILE A 456 -9.70 27.43 5.10
C ILE A 456 -10.23 27.99 3.79
N GLN A 457 -9.34 28.41 2.89
CA GLN A 457 -9.73 28.83 1.56
C GLN A 457 -10.10 27.59 0.74
N LEU A 458 -11.39 27.43 0.46
CA LEU A 458 -11.88 26.38 -0.42
C LEU A 458 -12.07 26.96 -1.82
N ALA A 459 -11.27 26.52 -2.79
CA ALA A 459 -11.48 26.85 -4.19
C ALA A 459 -12.62 25.98 -4.73
N HIS A 460 -13.69 26.63 -5.19
CA HIS A 460 -14.88 26.03 -5.82
C HIS A 460 -15.70 25.10 -4.91
N VAL A 461 -16.69 25.63 -4.20
CA VAL A 461 -17.70 24.82 -3.49
C VAL A 461 -19.08 25.47 -3.54
N GLU A 462 -20.09 24.71 -3.96
CA GLU A 462 -21.50 24.93 -3.61
C GLU A 462 -21.89 23.86 -2.58
N TYR A 463 -22.44 24.29 -1.44
CA TYR A 463 -22.89 23.39 -0.37
C TYR A 463 -24.27 22.82 -0.71
N TYR A 464 -24.37 21.49 -0.80
CA TYR A 464 -25.63 20.78 -0.59
C TYR A 464 -25.40 19.72 0.47
N GLY A 465 -25.73 20.06 1.72
CA GLY A 465 -25.80 19.10 2.83
C GLY A 465 -27.25 18.64 3.01
N SER A 466 -27.44 17.36 3.29
CA SER A 466 -28.66 16.87 3.94
C SER A 466 -28.38 16.77 5.43
N ASP A 467 -28.76 17.81 6.18
CA ASP A 467 -28.69 17.80 7.64
C ASP A 467 -29.76 16.85 8.19
N ILE A 468 -29.36 16.03 9.17
CA ILE A 468 -30.22 15.06 9.87
C ILE A 468 -31.15 15.75 10.89
N ASP A 469 -31.01 17.06 11.09
CA ASP A 469 -31.88 17.88 11.93
C ASP A 469 -32.54 19.00 11.11
N PHE A 470 -33.83 19.22 11.38
CA PHE A 470 -34.67 20.21 10.68
C PHE A 470 -34.32 21.63 11.17
N TYR A 471 -33.33 22.26 10.55
CA TYR A 471 -33.05 23.68 10.76
C TYR A 471 -34.00 24.53 9.91
N GLN A 472 -34.45 25.67 10.43
CA GLN A 472 -35.23 26.60 9.63
C GLN A 472 -34.39 27.12 8.45
N ASN A 473 -35.02 27.30 7.29
CA ASN A 473 -34.35 27.83 6.11
C ASN A 473 -33.70 29.18 6.40
N HIS A 474 -32.37 29.23 6.35
CA HIS A 474 -31.60 30.47 6.39
C HIS A 474 -31.36 30.97 4.96
N THR A 475 -31.66 32.24 4.70
CA THR A 475 -31.27 32.89 3.43
C THR A 475 -29.78 33.23 3.46
N LEU A 476 -29.15 33.36 2.28
CA LEU A 476 -27.77 33.84 2.16
C LEU A 476 -27.55 35.15 2.94
N GLN A 477 -28.55 36.04 2.92
CA GLN A 477 -28.51 37.30 3.65
C GLN A 477 -28.59 37.11 5.16
N LEU A 478 -29.40 36.16 5.67
CA LEU A 478 -29.43 35.80 7.09
C LEU A 478 -28.10 35.17 7.55
N CYS A 479 -27.47 34.35 6.71
CA CYS A 479 -26.17 33.73 6.99
C CYS A 479 -25.04 34.78 7.01
N GLN A 480 -25.05 35.72 6.05
CA GLN A 480 -24.18 36.88 6.05
C GLN A 480 -24.40 37.74 7.29
N ASP A 481 -25.66 38.02 7.65
CA ASP A 481 -26.01 38.80 8.83
C ASP A 481 -25.58 38.11 10.14
N GLU A 482 -25.66 36.79 10.25
CA GLU A 482 -25.19 36.02 11.42
C GLU A 482 -23.68 35.93 11.52
N CYS A 483 -22.99 35.67 10.41
CA CYS A 483 -21.54 35.65 10.36
C CYS A 483 -20.96 37.04 10.67
N LEU A 484 -21.53 38.08 10.05
CA LEU A 484 -21.20 39.47 10.33
C LEU A 484 -21.59 39.86 11.77
N LYS A 485 -22.65 39.33 12.38
CA LYS A 485 -22.96 39.60 13.81
C LYS A 485 -21.82 39.18 14.75
N SER A 486 -21.01 38.16 14.40
CA SER A 486 -19.83 37.77 15.21
C SER A 486 -18.61 38.69 14.99
N LEU A 487 -18.54 39.37 13.84
CA LEU A 487 -17.43 40.22 13.42
C LEU A 487 -17.71 41.73 13.59
N ILE A 488 -18.98 42.14 13.64
CA ILE A 488 -19.42 43.52 13.85
C ILE A 488 -19.04 43.94 15.27
N GLY A 489 -18.16 44.92 15.37
CA GLY A 489 -17.61 45.38 16.64
C GLY A 489 -16.20 44.86 16.92
N THR A 490 -15.65 43.97 16.09
CA THR A 490 -14.21 43.71 16.10
C THR A 490 -13.48 44.97 15.60
N SER A 491 -12.49 45.39 16.38
CA SER A 491 -11.71 46.57 16.06
C SER A 491 -10.25 46.34 16.43
N LEU A 492 -9.35 46.73 15.53
CA LEU A 492 -7.96 46.93 15.89
C LEU A 492 -7.88 48.26 16.65
N SER A 493 -7.19 48.30 17.79
CA SER A 493 -6.92 49.54 18.52
C SER A 493 -5.43 49.80 18.58
N VAL A 494 -5.03 51.07 18.55
CA VAL A 494 -3.63 51.47 18.81
C VAL A 494 -3.17 51.02 20.21
N ASP A 495 -4.12 50.87 21.15
CA ASP A 495 -3.84 50.40 22.51
C ASP A 495 -3.37 48.92 22.58
N LYS A 496 -3.50 48.16 21.48
CA LYS A 496 -3.05 46.78 21.35
C LYS A 496 -2.07 46.63 20.18
N PRO A 497 -0.85 47.18 20.27
CA PRO A 497 0.10 47.21 19.15
C PRO A 497 0.62 45.83 18.72
N SER A 498 0.39 44.78 19.52
CA SER A 498 0.69 43.39 19.18
C SER A 498 -0.37 42.73 18.29
N ASP A 499 -1.57 43.31 18.20
CA ASP A 499 -2.66 42.79 17.39
C ASP A 499 -2.46 43.27 15.95
N ASN A 500 -1.48 42.70 15.26
CA ASN A 500 -1.26 42.93 13.83
C ASN A 500 -1.84 41.76 13.03
N LEU A 501 -2.45 42.07 11.90
CA LEU A 501 -2.82 41.06 10.90
C LEU A 501 -1.54 40.61 10.20
N VAL A 502 -1.36 39.31 9.98
CA VAL A 502 -0.18 38.73 9.32
C VAL A 502 -0.63 37.96 8.09
N SER A 503 0.06 38.12 6.96
CA SER A 503 -0.23 37.35 5.74
C SER A 503 0.05 35.86 5.95
N GLU A 504 -0.63 35.00 5.19
CA GLU A 504 -0.54 33.54 5.31
C GLU A 504 0.90 32.99 5.22
N ASN A 505 1.72 33.59 4.36
CA ASN A 505 3.14 33.25 4.20
C ASN A 505 4.08 33.98 5.19
N GLY A 506 3.53 34.77 6.11
CA GLY A 506 4.26 35.56 7.13
C GLY A 506 5.04 36.77 6.60
N GLU A 507 4.96 37.07 5.30
CA GLU A 507 5.81 38.09 4.66
C GLU A 507 5.36 39.53 4.94
N TYR A 508 4.06 39.75 5.14
CA TYR A 508 3.49 41.07 5.37
C TYR A 508 2.73 41.11 6.69
N SER A 509 2.75 42.28 7.32
CA SER A 509 1.86 42.60 8.43
C SER A 509 1.07 43.86 8.14
N ALA A 510 -0.15 43.91 8.68
CA ALA A 510 -1.02 45.08 8.62
C ALA A 510 -1.52 45.45 10.02
N GLY A 511 -1.45 46.72 10.37
CA GLY A 511 -1.74 47.19 11.72
C GLY A 511 -1.46 48.68 11.91
N PHE A 512 -1.50 49.14 13.16
CA PHE A 512 -1.12 50.51 13.50
C PHE A 512 0.40 50.65 13.53
N PHE A 513 0.93 51.36 12.55
CA PHE A 513 2.35 51.63 12.40
C PHE A 513 2.68 53.02 12.94
N LEU A 514 3.69 53.10 13.81
CA LEU A 514 4.17 54.34 14.39
C LEU A 514 4.93 55.15 13.32
N VAL A 515 4.44 56.35 13.01
CA VAL A 515 5.03 57.23 11.99
C VAL A 515 5.68 58.50 12.57
N GLY A 516 5.51 58.74 13.87
CA GLY A 516 6.09 59.85 14.61
C GLY A 516 5.74 59.78 16.10
N ASP A 517 6.05 60.84 16.85
CA ASP A 517 5.73 60.90 18.29
C ASP A 517 4.22 60.88 18.51
N ASN A 518 3.71 59.79 19.11
CA ASN A 518 2.28 59.57 19.36
C ASN A 518 1.39 59.62 18.09
N ALA A 519 1.97 59.40 16.90
CA ALA A 519 1.27 59.48 15.61
C ALA A 519 1.29 58.13 14.89
N PHE A 520 0.11 57.62 14.54
CA PHE A 520 -0.06 56.29 13.96
C PHE A 520 -0.82 56.33 12.64
N CYS A 521 -0.35 55.53 11.69
CA CYS A 521 -1.09 55.22 10.47
C CYS A 521 -1.47 53.75 10.46
N PHE A 522 -2.67 53.42 9.98
CA PHE A 522 -2.95 52.03 9.63
C PHE A 522 -2.21 51.70 8.33
N ALA A 523 -1.31 50.73 8.37
CA ALA A 523 -0.35 50.46 7.31
C ALA A 523 -0.17 48.97 7.06
N ILE A 524 0.38 48.65 5.88
CA ILE A 524 0.87 47.31 5.52
C ILE A 524 2.38 47.43 5.32
N TRP A 525 3.17 46.54 5.92
CA TRP A 525 4.63 46.54 5.82
C TRP A 525 5.20 45.13 5.65
N PHE A 526 6.44 45.06 5.15
CA PHE A 526 7.17 43.81 4.93
C PHE A 526 7.94 43.39 6.20
N ASN A 527 7.68 42.19 6.72
CA ASN A 527 8.21 41.70 7.99
C ASN A 527 9.68 41.26 7.94
N LYS A 528 10.16 40.76 6.80
CA LYS A 528 11.54 40.25 6.66
C LYS A 528 12.58 41.36 6.44
N SER A 529 12.17 42.63 6.52
CA SER A 529 13.06 43.79 6.46
C SER A 529 13.42 44.26 7.87
N SER A 530 14.69 44.54 8.13
CA SER A 530 15.16 45.07 9.42
C SER A 530 14.52 46.41 9.81
N ASN A 531 13.93 47.12 8.85
CA ASN A 531 13.28 48.42 9.04
C ASN A 531 11.76 48.40 8.81
N SER A 532 11.14 47.22 8.68
CA SER A 532 9.69 47.08 8.45
C SER A 532 9.17 47.99 7.34
N THR A 533 9.68 47.80 6.12
CA THR A 533 9.38 48.68 4.98
C THR A 533 7.88 48.76 4.71
N VAL A 534 7.29 49.95 4.86
CA VAL A 534 5.86 50.18 4.63
C VAL A 534 5.56 50.23 3.13
N VAL A 535 4.61 49.41 2.69
CA VAL A 535 4.18 49.31 1.29
C VAL A 535 2.87 50.04 1.01
N TRP A 536 2.05 50.29 2.05
CA TRP A 536 0.79 51.02 1.91
C TRP A 536 0.35 51.64 3.25
N MET A 537 -0.33 52.79 3.22
CA MET A 537 -0.91 53.47 4.40
C MET A 537 -2.30 54.02 4.09
N ALA A 538 -3.24 53.86 5.02
CA ALA A 538 -4.61 54.33 4.90
C ALA A 538 -4.74 55.85 5.11
N ASN A 539 -4.16 56.36 6.19
CA ASN A 539 -4.30 57.74 6.67
C ASN A 539 -2.95 58.46 6.71
N ARG A 540 -2.20 58.37 5.61
CA ARG A 540 -0.84 58.92 5.52
C ARG A 540 -0.77 60.42 5.84
N ASP A 541 -1.76 61.18 5.34
CA ASP A 541 -1.79 62.63 5.47
C ASP A 541 -2.47 63.10 6.76
N ASP A 542 -3.12 62.19 7.50
CA ASP A 542 -3.84 62.49 8.75
C ASP A 542 -3.63 61.35 9.79
N PRO A 543 -2.44 61.27 10.41
CA PRO A 543 -2.14 60.26 11.44
C PRO A 543 -3.05 60.38 12.68
N VAL A 544 -3.37 59.25 13.31
CA VAL A 544 -4.20 59.21 14.52
C VAL A 544 -3.36 59.12 15.80
N ASP A 545 -3.92 59.62 16.90
CA ASP A 545 -3.26 59.59 18.21
C ASP A 545 -3.13 58.17 18.78
N GLY A 546 -2.12 57.98 19.63
CA GLY A 546 -1.75 56.69 20.22
C GLY A 546 -2.70 56.05 21.22
N LYS A 547 -3.87 56.64 21.51
CA LYS A 547 -4.81 56.11 22.51
C LYS A 547 -6.26 56.26 22.07
N GLY A 548 -7.03 55.16 22.09
CA GLY A 548 -8.46 55.16 21.75
C GLY A 548 -8.79 55.23 20.25
N SER A 549 -7.80 55.40 19.38
CA SER A 549 -7.97 55.32 17.94
C SER A 549 -8.12 53.87 17.50
N LYS A 550 -9.04 53.60 16.57
CA LYS A 550 -9.39 52.24 16.17
C LYS A 550 -9.81 52.11 14.72
N LEU A 551 -9.46 50.98 14.11
CA LEU A 551 -9.97 50.51 12.83
C LEU A 551 -11.11 49.53 13.09
N SER A 552 -12.29 49.80 12.56
CA SER A 552 -13.50 48.98 12.76
C SER A 552 -14.09 48.52 11.43
N LEU A 553 -14.68 47.33 11.40
CA LEU A 553 -15.45 46.82 10.26
C LEU A 553 -16.92 47.20 10.43
N LEU A 554 -17.47 47.90 9.43
CA LEU A 554 -18.88 48.26 9.35
C LEU A 554 -19.72 47.09 8.79
N LYS A 555 -21.04 47.14 9.05
CA LYS A 555 -22.00 46.14 8.59
C LYS A 555 -22.06 45.99 7.07
N ASP A 556 -21.73 47.06 6.34
CA ASP A 556 -21.70 47.09 4.87
C ASP A 556 -20.34 46.65 4.29
N GLY A 557 -19.46 46.06 5.11
CA GLY A 557 -18.15 45.56 4.73
C GLY A 557 -17.06 46.63 4.61
N LYS A 558 -17.36 47.89 4.91
CA LYS A 558 -16.35 48.97 4.87
C LYS A 558 -15.48 48.96 6.12
N LEU A 559 -14.19 49.25 5.96
CA LEU A 559 -13.31 49.54 7.08
C LEU A 559 -13.34 51.03 7.36
N ILE A 560 -13.54 51.39 8.63
CA ILE A 560 -13.53 52.77 9.11
C ILE A 560 -12.42 52.95 10.14
N LEU A 561 -11.53 53.90 9.89
CA LEU A 561 -10.54 54.35 10.86
C LEU A 561 -11.10 55.58 11.58
N SER A 562 -11.14 55.49 12.90
CA SER A 562 -11.60 56.58 13.77
C SER A 562 -10.52 56.97 14.77
N ASN A 563 -10.42 58.27 15.06
CA ASN A 563 -9.53 58.79 16.10
C ASN A 563 -10.09 58.54 17.52
N SER A 564 -9.34 58.96 18.53
CA SER A 564 -9.67 58.85 19.96
C SER A 564 -11.03 59.44 20.38
N VAL A 565 -11.57 60.39 19.60
CA VAL A 565 -12.85 61.07 19.84
C VAL A 565 -13.99 60.45 19.00
N GLY A 566 -13.69 59.46 18.16
CA GLY A 566 -14.65 58.78 17.29
C GLY A 566 -14.90 59.46 15.95
N ILE A 567 -14.11 60.48 15.60
CA ILE A 567 -14.17 61.12 14.27
C ILE A 567 -13.56 60.18 13.24
N THR A 568 -14.24 60.03 12.09
CA THR A 568 -13.75 59.21 10.98
C THR A 568 -12.64 59.94 10.23
N ILE A 569 -11.48 59.29 10.16
CA ILE A 569 -10.27 59.80 9.49
C ILE A 569 -10.11 59.16 8.11
N TRP A 570 -10.50 57.90 7.98
CA TRP A 570 -10.42 57.17 6.71
C TRP A 570 -11.50 56.11 6.61
N ILE A 571 -11.98 55.86 5.39
CA ILE A 571 -12.97 54.81 5.09
C ILE A 571 -12.68 54.16 3.74
N THR A 572 -12.85 52.85 3.63
CA THR A 572 -12.68 52.15 2.34
C THR A 572 -13.78 52.52 1.34
N ARG A 573 -13.39 52.61 0.06
CA ARG A 573 -14.33 52.67 -1.07
C ARG A 573 -14.50 51.25 -1.61
N ILE A 574 -15.68 50.66 -1.46
CA ILE A 574 -16.02 49.40 -2.12
C ILE A 574 -16.53 49.76 -3.51
N ALA A 575 -15.89 49.25 -4.56
CA ALA A 575 -16.40 49.40 -5.93
C ALA A 575 -17.73 48.64 -6.04
N ALA A 576 -18.75 49.27 -6.63
CA ALA A 576 -19.99 48.57 -6.95
C ALA A 576 -19.68 47.34 -7.84
N PRO A 577 -20.37 46.21 -7.66
CA PRO A 577 -20.15 45.04 -8.50
C PRO A 577 -20.42 45.43 -9.96
N ILE A 578 -19.43 45.19 -10.82
CA ILE A 578 -19.62 45.23 -12.27
C ILE A 578 -20.61 44.10 -12.58
N VAL A 579 -21.85 44.46 -12.88
CA VAL A 579 -22.82 43.52 -13.45
C VAL A 579 -22.38 43.28 -14.89
N ASN A 580 -21.79 42.11 -15.14
CA ASN A 580 -21.72 41.47 -16.45
C ASN A 580 -21.79 39.97 -16.26
#